data_AF-A0A9W7JDM8-F1
#
_entry.id   AF-A0A9W7JDM8-F1
#
_cell.length_a   1.000
_cell.length_b   1.000
_cell.length_c   1.000
_cell.angle_alpha   90.00
_cell.angle_beta   90.00
_cell.angle_gamma   90.00
#
_symmetry.space_group_name_H-M   'P 1'
#
loop_
_entity.id
_entity.type
_entity.pdbx_description
1 polymer ?
#
loop_
_entity_poly.entity_id
_entity_poly.type
_entity_poly.pdbx_seq_one_letter_code
_entity_poly.pdbx_strand_id
1 'polypeptide(L)'
;MQLHVSPSLRHVTVLPGKGVREFIKVRVGPRWASYRMLFYSLLFFTFLLRFIFVLSTVDAIDGDHSKCSTIGCLGKRIAPKILGRRIQSNVPEVIYRILDEPVSEDEVQGKSDIPQTLQDFMAEIKESSKSDAKSFALKLRQMILLLEQRTRNAKIQEYLYRHVASSSIPKQLHCLALKLANEHSNNAAARLQLPSAELVPALVDNSYFHFVLASDNVLAASVVATSLVKNALRPRNFVLHIITDEKTYAPMQAWFSLHPLAPAVIEVKSLNQFDWISKGKIPVLEAMEKDQRVRSKFRGGSSAIVANNTEKPQVIAAKLQALSPKYNSLMNHIRIHLPELFPSLNKVVFLDDDIVIQTDLSPLWDIDMNGKVNGAVETCRGEDSFVMSKRLKSYLNFSHPLIAHSFDPNECAWAYGMNIFDLEAWRKSNITLTYYHWLEQNLKSDLSLWQLGTLPPGLIAFHGQVRVIDPFWHMLGLGYQDNTTLSDAETAGVIHFNGRAKPWLDIAFPQLRPLWAKYIDFSDKFIKGCHIRAS
;
A
#
# COMPACT_ATOMS: atom_id res chain seq x y z
N MET A 1 -23.28 57.24 -0.55
CA MET A 1 -22.05 57.66 -1.26
C MET A 1 -21.68 56.51 -2.19
N GLN A 2 -21.82 56.68 -3.50
CA GLN A 2 -21.40 55.67 -4.47
C GLN A 2 -20.10 56.13 -5.13
N LEU A 3 -19.09 55.26 -5.11
CA LEU A 3 -17.75 55.52 -5.62
C LEU A 3 -17.62 54.80 -6.97
N HIS A 4 -17.57 55.55 -8.06
CA HIS A 4 -17.39 54.99 -9.40
C HIS A 4 -15.95 55.25 -9.88
N VAL A 5 -15.22 54.16 -10.11
CA VAL A 5 -13.85 54.18 -10.61
C VAL A 5 -13.87 53.73 -12.07
N SER A 6 -13.36 54.57 -12.98
CA SER A 6 -13.36 54.22 -14.41
C SER A 6 -12.35 53.10 -14.72
N PRO A 7 -12.58 52.25 -15.74
CA PRO A 7 -11.72 51.09 -16.04
C PRO A 7 -10.27 51.45 -16.41
N SER A 8 -9.98 52.71 -16.79
CA SER A 8 -8.62 53.16 -17.10
C SER A 8 -7.86 53.74 -15.89
N LEU A 9 -8.48 53.76 -14.70
CA LEU A 9 -7.94 54.27 -13.43
C LEU A 9 -7.43 55.73 -13.43
N ARG A 10 -7.74 56.54 -14.45
CA ARG A 10 -7.21 57.92 -14.53
C ARG A 10 -8.05 58.99 -13.83
N HIS A 11 -9.31 58.72 -13.48
CA HIS A 11 -10.17 59.67 -12.78
C HIS A 11 -11.07 58.93 -11.76
N VAL A 12 -11.25 59.53 -10.58
CA VAL A 12 -12.18 59.07 -9.54
C VAL A 12 -13.20 60.18 -9.31
N THR A 13 -14.49 59.86 -9.42
CA THR A 13 -15.56 60.83 -9.20
C THR A 13 -16.37 60.40 -7.97
N VAL A 14 -16.52 61.30 -7.00
CA VAL A 14 -17.30 61.07 -5.78
C VAL A 14 -18.53 61.97 -5.85
N LEU A 15 -19.73 61.38 -5.73
CA LEU A 15 -21.00 62.11 -5.69
C LEU A 15 -21.59 62.06 -4.27
N PRO A 16 -21.60 63.17 -3.51
CA PRO A 16 -22.42 63.30 -2.33
C PRO A 16 -23.85 63.72 -2.73
N GLY A 17 -24.85 63.25 -1.98
CA GLY A 17 -26.28 63.27 -2.34
C GLY A 17 -26.97 64.65 -2.47
N LYS A 18 -26.24 65.75 -2.66
CA LYS A 18 -26.79 67.05 -3.05
C LYS A 18 -25.82 67.79 -3.98
N GLY A 19 -26.04 67.64 -5.29
CA GLY A 19 -26.00 68.73 -6.27
C GLY A 19 -24.70 69.45 -6.67
N VAL A 20 -23.51 69.14 -6.16
CA VAL A 20 -22.27 69.84 -6.60
C VAL A 20 -21.15 68.85 -6.91
N ARG A 21 -20.61 68.92 -8.15
CA ARG A 21 -19.47 68.12 -8.63
C ARG A 21 -18.19 68.94 -8.51
N GLU A 22 -17.25 68.53 -7.66
CA GLU A 22 -15.88 69.08 -7.64
C GLU A 22 -14.89 68.10 -8.29
N PHE A 23 -14.00 68.62 -9.15
CA PHE A 23 -12.94 67.87 -9.81
C PHE A 23 -11.59 68.19 -9.15
N ILE A 24 -10.99 67.22 -8.47
CA ILE A 24 -9.63 67.35 -7.94
C ILE A 24 -8.63 66.86 -9.00
N LYS A 25 -7.75 67.75 -9.46
CA LYS A 25 -6.73 67.47 -10.48
C LYS A 25 -5.37 67.28 -9.80
N VAL A 26 -4.86 66.04 -9.76
CA VAL A 26 -3.55 65.73 -9.18
C VAL A 26 -2.47 65.77 -10.27
N ARG A 27 -1.45 66.64 -10.10
CA ARG A 27 -0.24 66.68 -10.95
C ARG A 27 0.78 65.67 -10.45
N VAL A 28 1.33 64.86 -11.35
CA VAL A 28 2.41 63.89 -11.09
C VAL A 28 3.74 64.47 -11.58
N GLY A 29 4.71 64.64 -10.69
CA GLY A 29 6.12 64.93 -11.03
C GLY A 29 6.93 63.63 -11.20
N PRO A 30 8.06 63.64 -11.93
CA PRO A 30 8.78 62.43 -12.30
C PRO A 30 9.61 61.91 -11.11
N ARG A 31 9.43 60.64 -10.75
CA ARG A 31 10.32 59.91 -9.81
C ARG A 31 11.24 59.00 -10.61
N TRP A 32 12.53 59.32 -10.60
CA TRP A 32 13.54 58.76 -11.51
C TRP A 32 14.14 57.41 -11.11
N ALA A 33 13.65 56.76 -10.05
CA ALA A 33 14.01 55.38 -9.73
C ALA A 33 12.88 54.72 -8.94
N SER A 34 12.33 53.63 -9.49
CA SER A 34 11.32 52.82 -8.81
C SER A 34 12.01 51.98 -7.72
N TYR A 35 11.41 51.92 -6.54
CA TYR A 35 11.84 51.05 -5.42
C TYR A 35 12.01 49.57 -5.86
N ARG A 36 11.28 49.14 -6.90
CA ARG A 36 11.48 47.83 -7.54
C ARG A 36 12.84 47.69 -8.21
N MET A 37 13.35 48.71 -8.89
CA MET A 37 14.69 48.67 -9.52
C MET A 37 15.81 48.58 -8.48
N LEU A 38 15.68 49.31 -7.37
CA LEU A 38 16.61 49.19 -6.24
C LEU A 38 16.56 47.79 -5.63
N PHE A 39 15.38 47.23 -5.45
CA PHE A 39 15.21 45.87 -4.92
C PHE A 39 15.83 44.81 -5.85
N TYR A 40 15.54 44.86 -7.15
CA TYR A 40 16.13 43.92 -8.12
C TYR A 40 17.64 44.09 -8.26
N SER A 41 18.15 45.32 -8.18
CA SER A 41 19.59 45.57 -8.20
C SER A 41 20.28 45.01 -6.96
N LEU A 42 19.68 45.16 -5.77
CA LEU A 42 20.19 44.56 -4.54
C LEU A 42 20.20 43.04 -4.60
N LEU A 43 19.13 42.44 -5.12
CA LEU A 43 18.99 40.99 -5.28
C LEU A 43 19.99 40.44 -6.30
N PHE A 44 20.25 41.17 -7.38
CA PHE A 44 21.29 40.84 -8.35
C PHE A 44 22.69 40.89 -7.73
N PHE A 45 23.00 41.93 -6.94
CA PHE A 45 24.29 42.05 -6.27
C PHE A 45 24.49 40.98 -5.19
N THR A 46 23.46 40.58 -4.44
CA THR A 46 23.58 39.49 -3.47
C THR A 46 23.80 38.14 -4.15
N PHE A 47 23.15 37.90 -5.29
CA PHE A 47 23.39 36.71 -6.10
C PHE A 47 24.81 36.69 -6.68
N LEU A 48 25.27 37.83 -7.21
CA LEU A 48 26.60 37.97 -7.77
C LEU A 48 27.68 37.78 -6.71
N LEU A 49 27.49 38.30 -5.50
CA LEU A 49 28.41 38.10 -4.36
C LEU A 49 28.50 36.63 -3.95
N ARG A 50 27.37 35.90 -3.91
CA ARG A 50 27.38 34.46 -3.64
C ARG A 50 28.07 33.69 -4.77
N PHE A 51 27.87 34.09 -6.01
CA PHE A 51 28.51 33.45 -7.17
C PHE A 51 30.02 33.69 -7.19
N ILE A 52 30.46 34.91 -6.87
CA ILE A 52 31.88 35.26 -6.71
C ILE A 52 32.49 34.52 -5.52
N PHE A 53 31.77 34.41 -4.40
CA PHE A 53 32.22 33.64 -3.24
C PHE A 53 32.42 32.16 -3.61
N VAL A 54 31.45 31.54 -4.29
CA VAL A 54 31.56 30.15 -4.77
C VAL A 54 32.74 29.99 -5.73
N LEU A 55 32.94 30.91 -6.70
CA LEU A 55 34.11 30.87 -7.57
C LEU A 55 35.43 30.99 -6.79
N SER A 56 35.50 31.90 -5.82
CA SER A 56 36.71 32.10 -5.02
C SER A 56 37.01 30.92 -4.07
N THR A 57 35.98 30.21 -3.60
CA THR A 57 36.16 28.99 -2.81
C THR A 57 36.55 27.79 -3.67
N VAL A 58 36.15 27.75 -4.94
CA VAL A 58 36.61 26.74 -5.90
C VAL A 58 38.08 26.96 -6.26
N ASP A 59 38.52 28.21 -6.40
CA ASP A 59 39.94 28.55 -6.64
C ASP A 59 40.83 28.30 -5.39
N ALA A 60 40.27 28.31 -4.17
CA ALA A 60 41.01 28.01 -2.94
C ALA A 60 41.27 26.51 -2.71
N ILE A 61 40.66 25.63 -3.51
CA ILE A 61 40.90 24.18 -3.50
C ILE A 61 42.00 23.78 -4.49
N ASP A 62 42.37 24.67 -5.43
CA ASP A 62 43.55 24.50 -6.28
C ASP A 62 44.82 24.79 -5.45
N GLY A 63 45.41 23.72 -4.94
CA GLY A 63 46.67 23.76 -4.22
C GLY A 63 47.81 24.20 -5.13
N ASP A 64 48.15 25.49 -5.06
CA ASP A 64 49.50 25.94 -5.38
C ASP A 64 49.96 26.96 -4.34
N HIS A 65 50.98 26.59 -3.56
CA HIS A 65 51.60 27.47 -2.58
C HIS A 65 52.37 28.58 -3.30
N SER A 66 51.73 29.72 -3.50
CA SER A 66 52.46 30.99 -3.55
C SER A 66 51.80 31.97 -2.60
N LYS A 67 52.57 32.44 -1.61
CA LYS A 67 52.18 33.53 -0.70
C LYS A 67 51.81 34.74 -1.54
N CYS A 68 50.51 34.98 -1.75
CA CYS A 68 50.05 36.24 -2.30
C CYS A 68 49.38 37.04 -1.19
N SER A 69 50.18 37.92 -0.57
CA SER A 69 49.70 38.93 0.36
C SER A 69 48.69 39.83 -0.35
N THR A 70 47.60 40.11 0.35
CA THR A 70 46.54 41.06 0.02
C THR A 70 47.11 42.36 -0.58
N ILE A 71 46.55 42.79 -1.73
CA ILE A 71 46.82 44.03 -2.53
C ILE A 71 47.58 43.83 -3.87
N GLY A 72 48.07 42.64 -4.22
CA GLY A 72 48.82 42.42 -5.48
C GLY A 72 48.04 41.94 -6.73
N CYS A 73 46.86 41.33 -6.59
CA CYS A 73 46.23 40.56 -7.69
C CYS A 73 45.20 41.32 -8.55
N LEU A 74 44.96 42.61 -8.31
CA LEU A 74 43.97 43.38 -9.10
C LEU A 74 44.50 43.89 -10.46
N GLY A 75 45.77 43.66 -10.79
CA GLY A 75 46.42 44.22 -11.99
C GLY A 75 46.47 43.32 -13.24
N LYS A 76 45.95 42.09 -13.21
CA LYS A 76 46.14 41.11 -14.30
C LYS A 76 44.88 40.70 -15.07
N ARG A 77 43.88 41.58 -15.18
CA ARG A 77 42.67 41.29 -16.00
C ARG A 77 42.23 42.40 -16.97
N ILE A 78 43.16 43.25 -17.42
CA ILE A 78 42.93 44.13 -18.59
C ILE A 78 44.17 44.13 -19.48
N ALA A 79 44.37 43.07 -20.27
CA ALA A 79 45.24 43.08 -21.46
C ALA A 79 44.88 41.88 -22.39
N PRO A 80 45.04 42.00 -23.72
CA PRO A 80 44.39 41.13 -24.70
C PRO A 80 45.04 39.75 -24.81
N LYS A 81 44.21 38.75 -25.16
CA LYS A 81 44.60 37.43 -25.65
C LYS A 81 45.78 37.52 -26.63
N ILE A 82 46.97 37.06 -26.24
CA ILE A 82 48.05 36.49 -27.07
C ILE A 82 49.08 35.86 -26.11
N LEU A 83 48.93 34.57 -25.83
CA LEU A 83 49.94 33.53 -25.54
C LEU A 83 49.25 32.37 -24.79
N GLY A 84 49.40 31.16 -25.33
CA GLY A 84 48.67 29.98 -24.91
C GLY A 84 49.10 29.41 -23.56
N ARG A 85 48.09 29.08 -22.75
CA ARG A 85 47.87 27.75 -22.14
C ARG A 85 46.58 27.85 -21.32
N ARG A 86 45.48 27.30 -21.86
CA ARG A 86 44.35 26.90 -21.01
C ARG A 86 44.85 25.68 -20.25
N ILE A 87 45.12 25.83 -18.96
CA ILE A 87 45.12 24.67 -18.07
C ILE A 87 43.64 24.33 -17.89
N GLN A 88 43.10 23.49 -18.77
CA GLN A 88 41.83 22.82 -18.50
C GLN A 88 42.13 21.84 -17.38
N SER A 89 41.57 22.07 -16.20
CA SER A 89 41.58 21.08 -15.13
C SER A 89 40.73 19.89 -15.59
N ASN A 90 41.37 18.77 -15.92
CA ASN A 90 40.71 17.52 -16.31
C ASN A 90 40.08 16.80 -15.10
N VAL A 91 40.11 17.40 -13.91
CA VAL A 91 39.64 16.82 -12.65
C VAL A 91 38.18 16.35 -12.71
N PRO A 92 37.20 17.14 -13.22
CA PRO A 92 35.82 16.67 -13.31
C PRO A 92 35.66 15.46 -14.23
N GLU A 93 36.36 15.47 -15.38
CA GLU A 93 36.29 14.39 -16.38
C GLU A 93 36.88 13.07 -15.84
N VAL A 94 37.96 13.14 -15.07
CA VAL A 94 38.56 11.98 -14.39
C VAL A 94 37.61 11.39 -13.34
N ILE A 95 36.94 12.24 -12.56
CA ILE A 95 35.97 11.79 -11.54
C ILE A 95 34.77 11.08 -12.20
N TYR A 96 34.17 11.70 -13.23
CA TYR A 96 33.04 11.08 -13.94
C TYR A 96 33.43 9.74 -14.57
N ARG A 97 34.59 9.66 -15.21
CA ARG A 97 35.07 8.42 -15.85
C ARG A 97 35.21 7.27 -14.85
N ILE A 98 35.75 7.56 -13.66
CA ILE A 98 35.95 6.54 -12.60
C ILE A 98 34.63 6.11 -11.98
N LEU A 99 33.66 7.03 -11.83
CA LEU A 99 32.34 6.70 -11.30
C LEU A 99 31.46 5.93 -12.30
N ASP A 100 31.69 6.09 -13.60
CA ASP A 100 30.92 5.46 -14.69
C ASP A 100 31.52 4.11 -15.15
N GLU A 101 32.74 3.79 -14.72
CA GLU A 101 33.37 2.49 -14.98
C GLU A 101 32.59 1.33 -14.29
N PRO A 102 32.42 0.18 -14.96
CA PRO A 102 31.66 -0.94 -14.42
C PRO A 102 32.29 -1.49 -13.14
N VAL A 103 31.43 -1.83 -12.18
CA VAL A 103 31.82 -2.35 -10.85
C VAL A 103 32.28 -3.81 -10.98
N SER A 104 33.51 -4.11 -10.58
CA SER A 104 33.98 -5.49 -10.41
C SER A 104 33.68 -5.99 -8.99
N GLU A 105 33.19 -7.22 -8.85
CA GLU A 105 32.78 -7.83 -7.56
C GLU A 105 33.90 -7.83 -6.50
N ASP A 106 35.17 -7.81 -6.92
CA ASP A 106 36.36 -7.83 -6.06
C ASP A 106 36.68 -6.49 -5.37
N GLU A 107 36.06 -5.37 -5.76
CA GLU A 107 36.36 -4.04 -5.15
C GLU A 107 35.73 -3.83 -3.76
N VAL A 108 34.75 -4.66 -3.40
CA VAL A 108 33.86 -4.46 -2.24
C VAL A 108 34.31 -5.29 -1.02
N GLN A 109 35.22 -6.25 -1.21
CA GLN A 109 35.56 -7.23 -0.18
C GLN A 109 36.83 -6.82 0.59
N GLY A 110 36.65 -6.38 1.85
CA GLY A 110 37.67 -6.52 2.89
C GLY A 110 38.78 -5.46 2.98
N LYS A 111 38.58 -4.22 2.50
CA LYS A 111 39.49 -3.11 2.81
C LYS A 111 39.02 -2.35 4.05
N SER A 112 39.80 -2.39 5.13
CA SER A 112 39.56 -1.67 6.39
C SER A 112 39.56 -0.14 6.25
N ASP A 113 40.05 0.37 5.13
CA ASP A 113 40.37 1.78 4.92
C ASP A 113 39.28 2.54 4.13
N ILE A 114 38.09 1.96 3.96
CA ILE A 114 36.98 2.63 3.27
C ILE A 114 36.21 3.51 4.28
N PRO A 115 35.99 4.81 3.98
CA PRO A 115 35.15 5.68 4.79
C PRO A 115 33.74 5.13 5.00
N GLN A 116 33.30 5.15 6.25
CA GLN A 116 32.02 4.58 6.66
C GLN A 116 30.87 5.58 6.50
N THR A 117 31.20 6.87 6.60
CA THR A 117 30.28 7.99 6.47
C THR A 117 30.87 9.09 5.59
N LEU A 118 30.00 10.01 5.12
CA LEU A 118 30.44 11.21 4.41
C LEU A 118 31.37 12.09 5.27
N GLN A 119 31.16 12.10 6.60
CA GLN A 119 32.01 12.86 7.52
C GLN A 119 33.41 12.28 7.61
N ASP A 120 33.52 10.95 7.69
CA ASP A 120 34.82 10.26 7.69
C ASP A 120 35.56 10.51 6.38
N PHE A 121 34.86 10.43 5.25
CA PHE A 121 35.41 10.73 3.93
C PHE A 121 35.93 12.17 3.84
N MET A 122 35.14 13.14 4.31
CA MET A 122 35.54 14.55 4.32
C MET A 122 36.73 14.81 5.26
N ALA A 123 36.78 14.15 6.43
CA ALA A 123 37.90 14.27 7.36
C ALA A 123 39.19 13.71 6.76
N GLU A 124 39.12 12.53 6.15
CA GLU A 124 40.26 11.87 5.53
C GLU A 124 40.82 12.64 4.32
N ILE A 125 39.94 13.23 3.50
CA ILE A 125 40.37 14.10 2.39
C ILE A 125 41.00 15.40 2.89
N LYS A 126 40.47 15.95 3.99
CA LYS A 126 41.01 17.17 4.59
C LYS A 126 42.39 16.94 5.21
N GLU A 127 42.64 15.78 5.78
CA GLU A 127 43.95 15.37 6.33
C GLU A 127 44.94 15.00 5.22
N SER A 128 44.46 14.39 4.12
CA SER A 128 45.28 14.07 2.95
C SER A 128 45.44 15.28 2.01
N SER A 129 46.22 16.26 2.45
CA SER A 129 46.55 17.52 1.73
C SER A 129 47.13 17.41 0.30
N LYS A 130 47.23 16.18 -0.27
CA LYS A 130 47.73 15.88 -1.63
C LYS A 130 46.96 14.74 -2.32
N SER A 131 45.66 14.54 -2.08
CA SER A 131 44.91 13.52 -2.83
C SER A 131 44.75 13.96 -4.29
N ASP A 132 45.25 13.18 -5.25
CA ASP A 132 44.97 13.41 -6.66
C ASP A 132 43.47 13.14 -6.97
N ALA A 133 42.92 13.78 -8.00
CA ALA A 133 41.53 13.64 -8.39
C ALA A 133 41.10 12.18 -8.61
N LYS A 134 42.05 11.34 -9.03
CA LYS A 134 41.87 9.91 -9.20
C LYS A 134 41.68 9.19 -7.87
N SER A 135 42.53 9.44 -6.86
CA SER A 135 42.36 8.83 -5.52
C SER A 135 41.08 9.31 -4.85
N PHE A 136 40.72 10.59 -5.00
CA PHE A 136 39.44 11.11 -4.53
C PHE A 136 38.27 10.34 -5.16
N ALA A 137 38.26 10.20 -6.49
CA ALA A 137 37.19 9.51 -7.21
C ALA A 137 37.11 8.02 -6.83
N LEU A 138 38.24 7.34 -6.69
CA LEU A 138 38.30 5.94 -6.29
C LEU A 138 37.77 5.72 -4.87
N LYS A 139 38.16 6.58 -3.90
CA LYS A 139 37.63 6.52 -2.54
C LYS A 139 36.15 6.84 -2.47
N LEU A 140 35.69 7.85 -3.23
CA LEU A 140 34.27 8.20 -3.33
C LEU A 140 33.45 7.02 -3.89
N ARG A 141 33.94 6.40 -4.97
CA ARG A 141 33.33 5.20 -5.57
C ARG A 141 33.22 4.06 -4.55
N GLN A 142 34.31 3.76 -3.84
CA GLN A 142 34.31 2.72 -2.80
C GLN A 142 33.31 3.00 -1.67
N MET A 143 33.22 4.25 -1.20
CA MET A 143 32.23 4.66 -0.20
C MET A 143 30.81 4.51 -0.74
N ILE A 144 30.54 4.95 -1.98
CA ILE A 144 29.22 4.80 -2.62
C ILE A 144 28.83 3.33 -2.70
N LEU A 145 29.71 2.46 -3.20
CA LEU A 145 29.46 1.02 -3.30
C LEU A 145 29.19 0.37 -1.94
N LEU A 146 29.95 0.75 -0.90
CA LEU A 146 29.73 0.29 0.47
C LEU A 146 28.36 0.74 1.00
N LEU A 147 27.99 2.01 0.80
CA LEU A 147 26.71 2.56 1.23
C LEU A 147 25.53 1.94 0.46
N GLU A 148 25.68 1.68 -0.84
CA GLU A 148 24.70 0.96 -1.64
C GLU A 148 24.51 -0.47 -1.15
N GLN A 149 25.60 -1.20 -0.87
CA GLN A 149 25.53 -2.57 -0.34
C GLN A 149 24.89 -2.61 1.05
N ARG A 150 25.24 -1.66 1.94
CA ARG A 150 24.61 -1.52 3.26
C ARG A 150 23.11 -1.25 3.14
N THR A 151 22.74 -0.31 2.27
CA THR A 151 21.33 0.03 2.02
C THR A 151 20.57 -1.18 1.48
N ARG A 152 21.18 -1.93 0.54
CA ARG A 152 20.62 -3.18 0.02
C ARG A 152 20.40 -4.21 1.12
N ASN A 153 21.40 -4.47 1.96
CA ASN A 153 21.31 -5.44 3.04
C ASN A 153 20.27 -5.03 4.08
N ALA A 154 20.24 -3.75 4.47
CA ALA A 154 19.23 -3.21 5.37
C ALA A 154 17.82 -3.38 4.79
N LYS A 155 17.63 -3.12 3.48
CA LYS A 155 16.34 -3.30 2.81
C LYS A 155 15.89 -4.77 2.77
N ILE A 156 16.81 -5.70 2.52
CA ILE A 156 16.53 -7.13 2.54
C ILE A 156 16.11 -7.58 3.96
N GLN A 157 16.84 -7.14 4.99
CA GLN A 157 16.49 -7.42 6.39
C GLN A 157 15.13 -6.82 6.77
N GLU A 158 14.84 -5.59 6.36
CA GLU A 158 13.52 -4.97 6.54
C GLU A 158 12.41 -5.85 5.95
N TYR A 159 12.58 -6.35 4.71
CA TYR A 159 11.59 -7.22 4.09
C TYR A 159 11.39 -8.54 4.83
N LEU A 160 12.47 -9.14 5.34
CA LEU A 160 12.41 -10.35 6.15
C LEU A 160 11.64 -10.10 7.44
N TYR A 161 12.00 -9.07 8.21
CA TYR A 161 11.33 -8.75 9.47
C TYR A 161 9.86 -8.42 9.26
N ARG A 162 9.53 -7.65 8.22
CA ARG A 162 8.13 -7.38 7.86
C ARG A 162 7.39 -8.65 7.47
N HIS A 163 8.02 -9.58 6.75
CA HIS A 163 7.40 -10.86 6.41
C HIS A 163 7.12 -11.71 7.65
N VAL A 164 8.10 -11.85 8.55
CA VAL A 164 7.96 -12.59 9.81
C VAL A 164 6.88 -11.96 10.69
N ALA A 165 6.94 -10.64 10.90
CA ALA A 165 5.93 -9.92 11.67
C ALA A 165 4.51 -10.07 11.08
N SER A 166 4.37 -10.01 9.74
CA SER A 166 3.07 -10.18 9.08
C SER A 166 2.52 -11.60 9.10
N SER A 167 3.39 -12.61 9.26
CA SER A 167 3.00 -14.03 9.24
C SER A 167 2.87 -14.64 10.63
N SER A 168 3.33 -13.92 11.66
CA SER A 168 3.25 -14.37 13.06
C SER A 168 1.90 -14.00 13.66
N ILE A 169 1.35 -14.87 14.50
CA ILE A 169 0.18 -14.55 15.32
C ILE A 169 0.66 -13.79 16.56
N PRO A 170 0.24 -12.53 16.79
CA PRO A 170 0.59 -11.79 17.99
C PRO A 170 0.13 -12.50 19.26
N LYS A 171 0.94 -12.42 20.33
CA LYS A 171 0.63 -13.03 21.63
C LYS A 171 -0.74 -12.58 22.17
N GLN A 172 -1.10 -11.32 21.92
CA GLN A 172 -2.34 -10.70 22.34
C GLN A 172 -3.56 -11.32 21.64
N LEU A 173 -3.47 -11.58 20.32
CA LEU A 173 -4.54 -12.26 19.58
C LEU A 173 -4.66 -13.72 19.99
N HIS A 174 -3.53 -14.40 20.22
CA HIS A 174 -3.55 -15.77 20.71
C HIS A 174 -4.18 -15.86 22.11
N CYS A 175 -3.86 -14.92 23.01
CA CYS A 175 -4.52 -14.79 24.31
C CYS A 175 -6.04 -14.64 24.16
N LEU A 176 -6.49 -13.75 23.26
CA LEU A 176 -7.90 -13.49 23.03
C LEU A 176 -8.63 -14.77 22.58
N ALA A 177 -8.09 -15.46 21.58
CA ALA A 177 -8.66 -16.72 21.08
C ALA A 177 -8.74 -17.78 22.18
N LEU A 178 -7.68 -17.99 22.96
CA LEU A 178 -7.68 -18.98 24.04
C LEU A 178 -8.68 -18.63 25.15
N LYS A 179 -8.78 -17.37 25.55
CA LYS A 179 -9.77 -16.94 26.56
C LYS A 179 -11.19 -17.15 26.08
N LEU A 180 -11.50 -16.80 24.83
CA LEU A 180 -12.83 -16.98 24.26
C LEU A 180 -13.17 -18.45 24.06
N ALA A 181 -12.21 -19.29 23.67
CA ALA A 181 -12.40 -20.74 23.62
C ALA A 181 -12.71 -21.32 25.01
N ASN A 182 -12.03 -20.83 26.05
CA ASN A 182 -12.33 -21.20 27.44
C ASN A 182 -13.73 -20.75 27.88
N GLU A 183 -14.16 -19.54 27.49
CA GLU A 183 -15.53 -19.08 27.73
C GLU A 183 -16.55 -19.93 27.00
N HIS A 184 -16.31 -20.28 25.73
CA HIS A 184 -17.21 -21.18 24.99
C HIS A 184 -17.45 -22.49 25.75
N SER A 185 -16.39 -23.11 26.28
CA SER A 185 -16.52 -24.35 27.05
C SER A 185 -17.28 -24.19 28.37
N ASN A 186 -17.06 -23.10 29.10
CA ASN A 186 -17.50 -22.98 30.50
C ASN A 186 -18.69 -22.04 30.73
N ASN A 187 -19.03 -21.17 29.77
CA ASN A 187 -20.05 -20.14 29.90
C ASN A 187 -21.21 -20.41 28.94
N ALA A 188 -22.40 -20.69 29.47
CA ALA A 188 -23.58 -20.95 28.64
C ALA A 188 -23.97 -19.76 27.74
N ALA A 189 -23.74 -18.52 28.21
CA ALA A 189 -24.00 -17.32 27.42
C ALA A 189 -23.03 -17.18 26.23
N ALA A 190 -21.86 -17.82 26.28
CA ALA A 190 -20.90 -17.86 25.18
C ALA A 190 -21.24 -18.93 24.12
N ARG A 191 -22.27 -19.76 24.36
CA ARG A 191 -22.73 -20.83 23.46
C ARG A 191 -24.14 -20.60 22.93
N LEU A 192 -24.62 -19.36 23.00
CA LEU A 192 -25.93 -19.05 22.44
C LEU A 192 -25.96 -19.38 20.94
N GLN A 193 -27.12 -19.85 20.48
CA GLN A 193 -27.34 -20.07 19.06
C GLN A 193 -27.42 -18.71 18.36
N LEU A 194 -26.66 -18.58 17.28
CA LEU A 194 -26.59 -17.35 16.49
C LEU A 194 -27.11 -17.67 15.08
N PRO A 195 -28.27 -17.13 14.68
CA PRO A 195 -29.17 -16.24 15.43
C PRO A 195 -30.13 -17.02 16.35
N SER A 196 -30.98 -16.29 17.11
CA SER A 196 -32.10 -16.91 17.84
C SER A 196 -33.04 -17.66 16.89
N ALA A 197 -33.76 -18.67 17.41
CA ALA A 197 -34.64 -19.52 16.61
C ALA A 197 -35.65 -18.74 15.75
N GLU A 198 -36.18 -17.62 16.28
CA GLU A 198 -37.14 -16.75 15.57
C GLU A 198 -36.54 -16.04 14.35
N LEU A 199 -35.23 -15.81 14.34
CA LEU A 199 -34.51 -15.10 13.28
C LEU A 199 -33.84 -16.05 12.27
N VAL A 200 -33.90 -17.37 12.50
CA VAL A 200 -33.36 -18.37 11.57
C VAL A 200 -33.93 -18.25 10.15
N PRO A 201 -35.23 -17.96 9.92
CA PRO A 201 -35.75 -17.77 8.57
C PRO A 201 -35.08 -16.61 7.80
N ALA A 202 -34.58 -15.58 8.50
CA ALA A 202 -33.91 -14.45 7.88
C ALA A 202 -32.58 -14.84 7.21
N LEU A 203 -31.97 -15.98 7.57
CA LEU A 203 -30.71 -16.44 6.99
C LEU A 203 -30.80 -16.81 5.50
N VAL A 204 -32.00 -17.03 4.99
CA VAL A 204 -32.24 -17.44 3.59
C VAL A 204 -33.23 -16.52 2.87
N ASP A 205 -33.69 -15.45 3.53
CA ASP A 205 -34.69 -14.53 3.00
C ASP A 205 -34.04 -13.41 2.18
N ASN A 206 -34.20 -13.49 0.85
CA ASN A 206 -33.64 -12.53 -0.11
C ASN A 206 -34.17 -11.08 0.03
N SER A 207 -35.14 -10.81 0.92
CA SER A 207 -35.52 -9.43 1.26
C SER A 207 -34.53 -8.72 2.18
N TYR A 208 -33.60 -9.46 2.80
CA TYR A 208 -32.51 -8.93 3.63
C TYR A 208 -31.24 -8.65 2.82
N PHE A 209 -30.37 -7.82 3.39
CA PHE A 209 -29.03 -7.56 2.87
C PHE A 209 -28.03 -8.55 3.49
N HIS A 210 -27.65 -9.55 2.70
CA HIS A 210 -26.74 -10.61 3.11
C HIS A 210 -25.27 -10.25 2.86
N PHE A 211 -24.50 -10.23 3.94
CA PHE A 211 -23.06 -10.03 3.95
C PHE A 211 -22.37 -11.32 4.34
N VAL A 212 -21.26 -11.65 3.68
CA VAL A 212 -20.47 -12.84 3.96
C VAL A 212 -19.06 -12.43 4.35
N LEU A 213 -18.61 -12.87 5.51
CA LEU A 213 -17.28 -12.63 6.05
C LEU A 213 -16.61 -13.96 6.36
N ALA A 214 -15.46 -14.24 5.73
CA ALA A 214 -14.67 -15.44 6.03
C ALA A 214 -13.39 -15.06 6.78
N SER A 215 -13.20 -15.57 8.00
CA SER A 215 -12.04 -15.20 8.84
C SER A 215 -11.71 -16.27 9.88
N ASP A 216 -10.41 -16.41 10.18
CA ASP A 216 -9.84 -17.13 11.32
C ASP A 216 -9.32 -16.18 12.41
N ASN A 217 -9.65 -14.88 12.33
CA ASN A 217 -9.22 -13.86 13.27
C ASN A 217 -10.43 -13.17 13.91
N VAL A 218 -10.74 -13.55 15.15
CA VAL A 218 -11.89 -13.03 15.90
C VAL A 218 -11.88 -11.51 16.03
N LEU A 219 -10.72 -10.89 16.29
CA LEU A 219 -10.64 -9.44 16.45
C LEU A 219 -10.89 -8.71 15.13
N ALA A 220 -10.28 -9.19 14.03
CA ALA A 220 -10.49 -8.65 12.71
C ALA A 220 -11.97 -8.76 12.29
N ALA A 221 -12.55 -9.95 12.45
CA ALA A 221 -13.96 -10.19 12.17
C ALA A 221 -14.90 -9.30 13.01
N SER A 222 -14.58 -9.08 14.29
CA SER A 222 -15.35 -8.19 15.16
C SER A 222 -15.37 -6.76 14.66
N VAL A 223 -14.27 -6.25 14.11
CA VAL A 223 -14.18 -4.88 13.59
C VAL A 223 -14.97 -4.73 12.30
N VAL A 224 -14.90 -5.72 11.39
CA VAL A 224 -15.72 -5.73 10.18
C VAL A 224 -17.20 -5.74 10.54
N ALA A 225 -17.63 -6.65 11.41
CA ALA A 225 -19.02 -6.75 11.85
C ALA A 225 -19.51 -5.47 12.56
N THR A 226 -18.71 -4.94 13.48
CA THR A 226 -19.05 -3.71 14.23
C THR A 226 -19.10 -2.49 13.31
N SER A 227 -18.16 -2.36 12.38
CA SER A 227 -18.14 -1.25 11.42
C SER A 227 -19.29 -1.34 10.41
N LEU A 228 -19.65 -2.54 9.96
CA LEU A 228 -20.83 -2.78 9.10
C LEU A 228 -22.11 -2.32 9.81
N VAL A 229 -22.33 -2.75 11.05
CA VAL A 229 -23.57 -2.47 11.79
C VAL A 229 -23.65 -1.02 12.26
N LYS A 230 -22.54 -0.44 12.75
CA LYS A 230 -22.52 0.95 13.24
C LYS A 230 -22.75 1.99 12.15
N ASN A 231 -22.32 1.71 10.92
CA ASN A 231 -22.50 2.63 9.79
C ASN A 231 -23.76 2.32 8.97
N ALA A 232 -24.54 1.32 9.35
CA ALA A 232 -25.79 0.97 8.68
C ALA A 232 -26.91 1.98 9.03
N LEU A 233 -27.66 2.40 8.02
CA LEU A 233 -28.87 3.22 8.23
C LEU A 233 -30.03 2.38 8.76
N ARG A 234 -30.12 1.11 8.35
CA ARG A 234 -31.17 0.16 8.75
C ARG A 234 -30.58 -1.20 9.12
N PRO A 235 -29.87 -1.31 10.26
CA PRO A 235 -29.18 -2.55 10.65
C PRO A 235 -30.11 -3.75 10.83
N ARG A 236 -31.41 -3.54 11.06
CA ARG A 236 -32.41 -4.62 11.19
C ARG A 236 -32.60 -5.46 9.92
N ASN A 237 -32.22 -4.91 8.75
CA ASN A 237 -32.32 -5.58 7.47
C ASN A 237 -31.01 -6.29 7.09
N PHE A 238 -29.99 -6.27 7.96
CA PHE A 238 -28.67 -6.83 7.65
C PHE A 238 -28.55 -8.23 8.25
N VAL A 239 -28.05 -9.16 7.45
CA VAL A 239 -27.69 -10.52 7.85
C VAL A 239 -26.21 -10.70 7.56
N LEU A 240 -25.40 -10.96 8.59
CA LEU A 240 -23.98 -11.24 8.45
C LEU A 240 -23.71 -12.73 8.70
N HIS A 241 -23.24 -13.41 7.66
CA HIS A 241 -22.78 -14.78 7.71
C HIS A 241 -21.27 -14.81 7.94
N ILE A 242 -20.85 -15.22 9.13
CA ILE A 242 -19.44 -15.35 9.50
C ILE A 242 -19.03 -16.80 9.32
N ILE A 243 -18.14 -17.04 8.36
CA ILE A 243 -17.57 -18.34 8.05
C ILE A 243 -16.18 -18.43 8.66
N THR A 244 -15.92 -19.50 9.41
CA THR A 244 -14.64 -19.71 10.10
C THR A 244 -14.15 -21.15 9.93
N ASP A 245 -12.89 -21.40 10.23
CA ASP A 245 -12.38 -22.75 10.37
C ASP A 245 -12.85 -23.41 11.68
N GLU A 246 -12.68 -24.73 11.75
CA GLU A 246 -13.09 -25.54 12.91
C GLU A 246 -12.37 -25.11 14.21
N LYS A 247 -11.10 -24.70 14.10
CA LYS A 247 -10.27 -24.33 15.25
C LYS A 247 -10.71 -23.00 15.87
N THR A 248 -11.20 -22.08 15.06
CA THR A 248 -11.60 -20.73 15.47
C THR A 248 -13.10 -20.62 15.70
N TYR A 249 -13.89 -21.67 15.38
CA TYR A 249 -15.34 -21.68 15.60
C TYR A 249 -15.75 -21.36 17.05
N ALA A 250 -15.19 -22.06 18.03
CA ALA A 250 -15.52 -21.85 19.45
C ALA A 250 -15.25 -20.40 19.91
N PRO A 251 -14.05 -19.82 19.73
CA PRO A 251 -13.82 -18.44 20.13
C PRO A 251 -14.63 -17.41 19.30
N MET A 252 -14.88 -17.68 18.01
CA MET A 252 -15.72 -16.81 17.16
C MET A 252 -17.17 -16.79 17.67
N GLN A 253 -17.75 -17.96 17.92
CA GLN A 253 -19.11 -18.09 18.46
C GLN A 253 -19.21 -17.44 19.84
N ALA A 254 -18.22 -17.63 20.72
CA ALA A 254 -18.19 -17.00 22.03
C ALA A 254 -18.17 -15.47 21.94
N TRP A 255 -17.36 -14.90 21.05
CA TRP A 255 -17.29 -13.45 20.87
C TRP A 255 -18.65 -12.87 20.47
N PHE A 256 -19.27 -13.39 19.41
CA PHE A 256 -20.53 -12.86 18.89
C PHE A 256 -21.75 -13.19 19.77
N SER A 257 -21.66 -14.21 20.63
CA SER A 257 -22.70 -14.48 21.64
C SER A 257 -22.62 -13.49 22.80
N LEU A 258 -21.40 -13.12 23.21
CA LEU A 258 -21.17 -12.18 24.32
C LEU A 258 -21.26 -10.71 23.90
N HIS A 259 -21.10 -10.42 22.60
CA HIS A 259 -21.16 -9.07 22.03
C HIS A 259 -22.21 -9.00 20.90
N PRO A 260 -23.50 -9.08 21.23
CA PRO A 260 -24.56 -9.06 20.23
C PRO A 260 -24.60 -7.71 19.48
N LEU A 261 -24.75 -7.78 18.15
CA LEU A 261 -24.86 -6.61 17.26
C LEU A 261 -26.31 -6.33 16.85
N ALA A 262 -27.25 -6.51 17.78
CA ALA A 262 -28.67 -6.26 17.52
C ALA A 262 -28.91 -4.80 17.07
N PRO A 263 -29.81 -4.55 16.11
CA PRO A 263 -30.81 -5.48 15.56
C PRO A 263 -30.35 -6.27 14.32
N ALA A 264 -29.06 -6.28 13.95
CA ALA A 264 -28.57 -7.10 12.84
C ALA A 264 -28.57 -8.59 13.20
N VAL A 265 -28.82 -9.43 12.21
CA VAL A 265 -28.80 -10.89 12.35
C VAL A 265 -27.39 -11.40 12.08
N ILE A 266 -26.81 -12.14 13.02
CA ILE A 266 -25.46 -12.71 12.89
C ILE A 266 -25.56 -14.22 12.92
N GLU A 267 -24.92 -14.88 11.95
CA GLU A 267 -24.68 -16.33 11.93
C GLU A 267 -23.17 -16.56 12.04
N VAL A 268 -22.77 -17.52 12.88
CA VAL A 268 -21.38 -18.02 12.92
C VAL A 268 -21.40 -19.48 12.54
N LYS A 269 -20.70 -19.83 11.46
CA LYS A 269 -20.68 -21.19 10.93
C LYS A 269 -19.26 -21.63 10.61
N SER A 270 -18.92 -22.85 11.00
CA SER A 270 -17.65 -23.49 10.68
C SER A 270 -17.73 -24.21 9.34
N LEU A 271 -16.62 -24.28 8.60
CA LEU A 271 -16.55 -25.03 7.35
C LEU A 271 -16.94 -26.52 7.50
N ASN A 272 -16.64 -27.16 8.62
CA ASN A 272 -17.01 -28.56 8.87
C ASN A 272 -18.54 -28.77 9.02
N GLN A 273 -19.30 -27.70 9.26
CA GLN A 273 -20.77 -27.73 9.35
C GLN A 273 -21.44 -27.65 7.97
N PHE A 274 -20.67 -27.57 6.88
CA PHE A 274 -21.18 -27.70 5.52
C PHE A 274 -20.99 -29.13 5.02
N ASP A 275 -22.11 -29.83 4.82
CA ASP A 275 -22.17 -31.23 4.39
C ASP A 275 -21.29 -31.57 3.17
N TRP A 276 -21.18 -30.67 2.21
CA TRP A 276 -20.40 -30.91 0.99
C TRP A 276 -18.89 -30.84 1.24
N ILE A 277 -18.44 -30.07 2.24
CA ILE A 277 -17.03 -29.98 2.66
C ILE A 277 -16.64 -31.24 3.44
N SER A 278 -17.52 -31.72 4.31
CA SER A 278 -17.28 -32.89 5.16
C SER A 278 -17.36 -34.22 4.40
N LYS A 279 -18.08 -34.28 3.27
CA LYS A 279 -18.35 -35.53 2.52
C LYS A 279 -17.38 -35.87 1.38
N GLY A 280 -16.47 -34.99 0.96
CA GLY A 280 -15.48 -35.42 -0.05
C GLY A 280 -14.65 -34.33 -0.72
N LYS A 281 -13.38 -34.66 -0.93
CA LYS A 281 -12.28 -33.93 -1.59
C LYS A 281 -12.73 -32.73 -2.43
N ILE A 282 -12.63 -31.55 -1.83
CA ILE A 282 -12.70 -30.29 -2.58
C ILE A 282 -11.46 -30.24 -3.48
N PRO A 283 -11.59 -30.15 -4.82
CA PRO A 283 -10.44 -30.06 -5.72
C PRO A 283 -9.45 -28.95 -5.34
N VAL A 284 -9.97 -27.87 -4.75
CA VAL A 284 -9.20 -26.75 -4.22
C VAL A 284 -8.35 -27.16 -3.01
N LEU A 285 -8.86 -27.97 -2.09
CA LEU A 285 -8.06 -28.47 -0.96
C LEU A 285 -6.90 -29.34 -1.44
N GLU A 286 -7.16 -30.25 -2.39
CA GLU A 286 -6.12 -31.10 -2.97
C GLU A 286 -5.07 -30.28 -3.74
N ALA A 287 -5.52 -29.28 -4.49
CA ALA A 287 -4.64 -28.35 -5.18
C ALA A 287 -3.79 -27.51 -4.22
N MET A 288 -4.37 -27.03 -3.12
CA MET A 288 -3.67 -26.28 -2.07
C MET A 288 -2.64 -27.15 -1.34
N GLU A 289 -2.99 -28.39 -0.99
CA GLU A 289 -2.05 -29.33 -0.38
C GLU A 289 -0.88 -29.66 -1.31
N LYS A 290 -1.16 -29.88 -2.60
CA LYS A 290 -0.14 -30.13 -3.62
C LYS A 290 0.75 -28.91 -3.83
N ASP A 291 0.17 -27.70 -3.92
CA ASP A 291 0.90 -26.43 -3.99
C ASP A 291 1.81 -26.24 -2.75
N GLN A 292 1.29 -26.46 -1.55
CA GLN A 292 2.06 -26.38 -0.31
C GLN A 292 3.24 -27.37 -0.30
N ARG A 293 3.04 -28.61 -0.77
CA ARG A 293 4.11 -29.63 -0.86
C ARG A 293 5.15 -29.32 -1.93
N VAL A 294 4.78 -28.72 -3.05
CA VAL A 294 5.74 -28.28 -4.08
C VAL A 294 6.53 -27.09 -3.55
N ARG A 295 5.87 -26.10 -2.95
CA ARG A 295 6.53 -24.91 -2.39
C ARG A 295 7.46 -25.23 -1.22
N SER A 296 7.12 -26.20 -0.37
CA SER A 296 8.00 -26.63 0.73
C SER A 296 9.30 -27.28 0.24
N LYS A 297 9.31 -27.85 -0.97
CA LYS A 297 10.49 -28.46 -1.60
C LYS A 297 11.36 -27.46 -2.36
N PHE A 298 10.80 -26.36 -2.86
CA PHE A 298 11.48 -25.48 -3.80
C PHE A 298 12.32 -24.34 -3.18
N ARG A 299 12.24 -24.06 -1.87
CA ARG A 299 12.96 -22.93 -1.26
C ARG A 299 13.31 -23.26 0.19
N GLY A 300 14.60 -23.19 0.56
CA GLY A 300 15.13 -23.46 1.91
C GLY A 300 14.69 -22.48 3.01
N GLY A 301 13.42 -22.08 3.01
CA GLY A 301 12.82 -21.11 3.93
C GLY A 301 13.18 -19.66 3.63
N SER A 302 12.63 -18.75 4.45
CA SER A 302 12.88 -17.31 4.37
C SER A 302 14.37 -16.96 4.59
N SER A 303 15.11 -17.81 5.31
CA SER A 303 16.55 -17.69 5.53
C SER A 303 17.38 -17.96 4.26
N ALA A 304 17.07 -19.00 3.49
CA ALA A 304 17.77 -19.29 2.24
C ALA A 304 17.47 -18.24 1.14
N ILE A 305 16.26 -17.66 1.13
CA ILE A 305 15.91 -16.58 0.19
C ILE A 305 16.73 -15.33 0.46
N VAL A 306 16.93 -14.99 1.74
CA VAL A 306 17.67 -13.80 2.17
C VAL A 306 19.18 -14.01 2.07
N ALA A 307 19.66 -15.26 2.10
CA ALA A 307 21.08 -15.58 1.91
C ALA A 307 21.56 -15.36 0.45
N ASN A 308 20.67 -15.27 -0.53
CA ASN A 308 21.06 -15.00 -1.92
C ASN A 308 21.25 -13.49 -2.16
N ASN A 309 22.50 -13.04 -2.03
CA ASN A 309 22.87 -11.63 -2.19
C ASN A 309 22.95 -11.15 -3.65
N THR A 310 22.75 -12.02 -4.64
CA THR A 310 22.80 -11.62 -6.06
C THR A 310 21.48 -10.99 -6.53
N GLU A 311 20.35 -11.33 -5.92
CA GLU A 311 19.02 -10.91 -6.39
C GLU A 311 18.64 -9.50 -5.95
N LYS A 312 17.93 -8.78 -6.84
CA LYS A 312 17.40 -7.45 -6.53
C LYS A 312 16.45 -7.53 -5.31
N PRO A 313 16.48 -6.55 -4.37
CA PRO A 313 15.63 -6.58 -3.17
C PRO A 313 14.13 -6.77 -3.44
N GLN A 314 13.62 -6.26 -4.56
CA GLN A 314 12.21 -6.42 -4.95
C GLN A 314 11.86 -7.89 -5.26
N VAL A 315 12.79 -8.64 -5.86
CA VAL A 315 12.62 -10.07 -6.16
C VAL A 315 12.59 -10.86 -4.85
N ILE A 316 13.49 -10.54 -3.91
CA ILE A 316 13.49 -11.13 -2.56
C ILE A 316 12.17 -10.85 -1.84
N ALA A 317 11.66 -9.62 -1.89
CA ALA A 317 10.37 -9.27 -1.30
C ALA A 317 9.21 -10.09 -1.89
N ALA A 318 9.17 -10.26 -3.22
CA ALA A 318 8.17 -11.11 -3.88
C ALA A 318 8.30 -12.59 -3.47
N LYS A 319 9.53 -13.09 -3.32
CA LYS A 319 9.79 -14.46 -2.85
C LYS A 319 9.37 -14.69 -1.40
N LEU A 320 9.58 -13.71 -0.52
CA LEU A 320 9.10 -13.78 0.86
C LEU A 320 7.57 -13.72 0.93
N GLN A 321 6.96 -12.84 0.13
CA GLN A 321 5.50 -12.79 -0.02
C GLN A 321 4.95 -14.16 -0.47
N ALA A 322 5.66 -14.88 -1.34
CA ALA A 322 5.33 -16.24 -1.76
C ALA A 322 5.14 -17.26 -0.64
N LEU A 323 5.89 -17.07 0.46
CA LEU A 323 5.86 -17.96 1.61
C LEU A 323 4.79 -17.58 2.63
N SER A 324 4.02 -16.51 2.40
CA SER A 324 3.00 -16.08 3.35
C SER A 324 1.91 -17.16 3.52
N PRO A 325 1.62 -17.61 4.76
CA PRO A 325 0.56 -18.57 5.03
C PRO A 325 -0.82 -18.11 4.53
N LYS A 326 -1.05 -16.80 4.38
CA LYS A 326 -2.30 -16.23 3.84
C LYS A 326 -2.65 -16.81 2.47
N TYR A 327 -1.66 -17.09 1.62
CA TYR A 327 -1.90 -17.62 0.28
C TYR A 327 -2.28 -19.10 0.24
N ASN A 328 -2.15 -19.79 1.36
CA ASN A 328 -2.58 -21.18 1.53
C ASN A 328 -3.74 -21.27 2.53
N SER A 329 -4.34 -20.15 2.95
CA SER A 329 -5.47 -20.16 3.87
C SER A 329 -6.73 -20.60 3.13
N LEU A 330 -7.39 -21.64 3.65
CA LEU A 330 -8.65 -22.16 3.16
C LEU A 330 -9.74 -21.08 3.14
N MET A 331 -9.72 -20.15 4.10
CA MET A 331 -10.67 -19.03 4.17
C MET A 331 -10.62 -18.14 2.93
N ASN A 332 -9.46 -18.02 2.27
CA ASN A 332 -9.33 -17.21 1.06
C ASN A 332 -9.82 -17.93 -0.19
N HIS A 333 -9.83 -19.26 -0.15
CA HIS A 333 -10.22 -20.11 -1.27
C HIS A 333 -11.70 -20.48 -1.25
N ILE A 334 -12.35 -20.48 -0.08
CA ILE A 334 -13.77 -20.84 0.04
C ILE A 334 -14.70 -19.89 -0.73
N ARG A 335 -14.20 -18.70 -1.08
CA ARG A 335 -14.93 -17.66 -1.80
C ARG A 335 -15.46 -18.12 -3.16
N ILE A 336 -14.78 -19.06 -3.83
CA ILE A 336 -15.26 -19.63 -5.09
C ILE A 336 -16.52 -20.50 -4.90
N HIS A 337 -16.80 -20.93 -3.67
CA HIS A 337 -17.92 -21.80 -3.31
C HIS A 337 -19.10 -21.04 -2.72
N LEU A 338 -19.17 -19.71 -2.85
CA LEU A 338 -20.31 -18.94 -2.36
C LEU A 338 -21.68 -19.46 -2.85
N PRO A 339 -21.84 -19.91 -4.12
CA PRO A 339 -23.08 -20.53 -4.56
C PRO A 339 -23.48 -21.80 -3.81
N GLU A 340 -22.50 -22.64 -3.45
CA GLU A 340 -22.69 -23.88 -2.69
C GLU A 340 -22.89 -23.64 -1.20
N LEU A 341 -22.25 -22.59 -0.65
CA LEU A 341 -22.44 -22.17 0.74
C LEU A 341 -23.84 -21.57 0.96
N PHE A 342 -24.36 -20.84 -0.02
CA PHE A 342 -25.62 -20.10 0.06
C PHE A 342 -26.54 -20.41 -1.14
N PRO A 343 -27.06 -21.65 -1.26
CA PRO A 343 -27.84 -22.07 -2.43
C PRO A 343 -29.17 -21.33 -2.59
N SER A 344 -29.74 -20.80 -1.50
CA SER A 344 -31.03 -20.11 -1.48
C SER A 344 -30.94 -18.59 -1.67
N LEU A 345 -29.73 -18.02 -1.61
CA LEU A 345 -29.52 -16.58 -1.77
C LEU A 345 -29.25 -16.23 -3.23
N ASN A 346 -29.74 -15.07 -3.65
CA ASN A 346 -29.62 -14.54 -5.01
C ASN A 346 -28.44 -13.59 -5.13
N LYS A 347 -28.21 -12.75 -4.12
CA LYS A 347 -27.15 -11.74 -4.12
C LYS A 347 -26.55 -11.60 -2.72
N VAL A 348 -25.23 -11.51 -2.64
CA VAL A 348 -24.49 -11.28 -1.38
C VAL A 348 -23.38 -10.25 -1.58
N VAL A 349 -22.95 -9.60 -0.51
CA VAL A 349 -21.70 -8.82 -0.48
C VAL A 349 -20.66 -9.57 0.33
N PHE A 350 -19.56 -9.95 -0.31
CA PHE A 350 -18.43 -10.60 0.34
C PHE A 350 -17.46 -9.56 0.91
N LEU A 351 -16.98 -9.80 2.13
CA LEU A 351 -16.13 -8.91 2.92
C LEU A 351 -14.89 -9.64 3.42
N ASP A 352 -13.71 -9.08 3.17
CA ASP A 352 -12.46 -9.52 3.83
C ASP A 352 -12.42 -9.08 5.30
N ASP A 353 -11.58 -9.74 6.11
CA ASP A 353 -11.41 -9.43 7.54
C ASP A 353 -10.47 -8.25 7.81
N ASP A 354 -9.71 -7.80 6.81
CA ASP A 354 -8.80 -6.66 6.85
C ASP A 354 -9.41 -5.39 6.24
N ILE A 355 -10.74 -5.23 6.32
CA ILE A 355 -11.44 -4.02 5.89
C ILE A 355 -12.07 -3.26 7.06
N VAL A 356 -12.46 -2.02 6.79
CA VAL A 356 -13.34 -1.22 7.65
C VAL A 356 -14.42 -0.59 6.79
N ILE A 357 -15.68 -0.78 7.19
CA ILE A 357 -16.83 -0.13 6.56
C ILE A 357 -17.00 1.27 7.19
N GLN A 358 -17.18 2.29 6.37
CA GLN A 358 -17.34 3.68 6.81
C GLN A 358 -18.67 4.31 6.38
N THR A 359 -19.46 3.60 5.56
CA THR A 359 -20.76 4.05 5.06
C THR A 359 -21.76 2.91 5.04
N ASP A 360 -23.04 3.24 4.90
CA ASP A 360 -24.10 2.25 4.68
C ASP A 360 -23.91 1.54 3.33
N LEU A 361 -23.89 0.20 3.37
CA LEU A 361 -23.66 -0.65 2.20
C LEU A 361 -24.95 -1.10 1.50
N SER A 362 -26.13 -0.73 1.99
CA SER A 362 -27.39 -1.14 1.34
C SER A 362 -27.53 -0.70 -0.13
N PRO A 363 -26.99 0.46 -0.58
CA PRO A 363 -27.07 0.87 -1.99
C PRO A 363 -26.32 -0.07 -2.95
N LEU A 364 -25.45 -0.96 -2.46
CA LEU A 364 -24.80 -1.97 -3.30
C LEU A 364 -25.81 -2.94 -3.95
N TRP A 365 -26.97 -3.17 -3.34
CA TRP A 365 -28.00 -4.04 -3.92
C TRP A 365 -28.70 -3.41 -5.13
N ASP A 366 -28.75 -2.08 -5.18
CA ASP A 366 -29.39 -1.30 -6.26
C ASP A 366 -28.49 -1.19 -7.50
N ILE A 367 -27.23 -1.63 -7.42
CA ILE A 367 -26.32 -1.65 -8.55
C ILE A 367 -26.81 -2.66 -9.59
N ASP A 368 -27.07 -2.15 -10.80
CA ASP A 368 -27.34 -2.99 -11.97
C ASP A 368 -26.07 -3.75 -12.37
N MET A 369 -26.13 -5.06 -12.17
CA MET A 369 -25.06 -6.00 -12.48
C MET A 369 -24.95 -6.26 -13.99
N ASN A 370 -25.93 -5.86 -14.80
CA ASN A 370 -25.96 -6.07 -16.25
C ASN A 370 -25.68 -7.53 -16.65
N GLY A 371 -26.30 -8.47 -15.92
CA GLY A 371 -26.11 -9.92 -16.10
C GLY A 371 -24.72 -10.46 -15.72
N LYS A 372 -23.85 -9.66 -15.12
CA LYS A 372 -22.53 -10.06 -14.62
C LYS A 372 -22.62 -10.63 -13.21
N VAL A 373 -21.65 -11.44 -12.84
CA VAL A 373 -21.64 -12.16 -11.56
C VAL A 373 -20.97 -11.35 -10.44
N ASN A 374 -19.85 -10.68 -10.73
CA ASN A 374 -19.03 -10.01 -9.72
C ASN A 374 -19.06 -8.49 -9.90
N GLY A 375 -19.51 -7.73 -8.90
CA GLY A 375 -19.38 -6.28 -8.83
C GLY A 375 -18.10 -5.92 -8.08
N ALA A 376 -17.14 -5.28 -8.76
CA ALA A 376 -15.81 -5.02 -8.21
C ALA A 376 -15.21 -3.70 -8.71
N VAL A 377 -14.33 -3.10 -7.91
CA VAL A 377 -13.54 -1.92 -8.30
C VAL A 377 -12.37 -2.36 -9.17
N GLU A 378 -12.14 -1.68 -10.28
CA GLU A 378 -10.96 -1.89 -11.13
C GLU A 378 -9.69 -1.33 -10.49
N THR A 379 -8.59 -2.05 -10.63
CA THR A 379 -7.28 -1.67 -10.05
C THR A 379 -6.31 -1.16 -11.10
N CYS A 380 -6.79 -0.74 -12.27
CA CYS A 380 -5.97 -0.17 -13.35
C CYS A 380 -6.17 1.33 -13.56
N ARG A 381 -7.15 1.91 -12.86
CA ARG A 381 -7.58 3.31 -12.96
C ARG A 381 -7.43 3.95 -11.58
N GLY A 382 -6.26 4.51 -11.33
CA GLY A 382 -5.99 5.31 -10.14
C GLY A 382 -4.62 5.96 -10.22
N GLU A 383 -4.44 7.04 -9.47
CA GLU A 383 -3.19 7.81 -9.45
C GLU A 383 -2.05 7.03 -8.76
N ASP A 384 -2.40 6.05 -7.93
CA ASP A 384 -1.46 5.18 -7.27
C ASP A 384 -0.91 4.09 -8.21
N SER A 385 0.37 4.24 -8.57
CA SER A 385 1.12 3.27 -9.38
C SER A 385 1.39 1.93 -8.69
N PHE A 386 1.40 1.88 -7.35
CA PHE A 386 1.72 0.69 -6.58
C PHE A 386 0.52 -0.24 -6.40
N VAL A 387 -0.70 0.28 -6.19
CA VAL A 387 -1.90 -0.55 -5.93
C VAL A 387 -2.95 -0.43 -7.03
N MET A 388 -3.13 0.76 -7.63
CA MET A 388 -4.22 1.08 -8.57
C MET A 388 -3.79 1.15 -10.05
N SER A 389 -2.58 0.66 -10.36
CA SER A 389 -2.07 0.50 -11.73
C SER A 389 -1.76 -0.97 -12.09
N LYS A 390 -2.67 -1.88 -11.73
CA LYS A 390 -2.58 -3.32 -11.97
C LYS A 390 -3.45 -3.77 -13.12
N ARG A 391 -2.85 -4.58 -13.99
CA ARG A 391 -3.48 -5.24 -15.15
C ARG A 391 -3.25 -6.73 -15.05
N LEU A 392 -3.82 -7.54 -15.93
CA LEU A 392 -3.61 -8.99 -15.90
C LEU A 392 -2.12 -9.36 -15.95
N LYS A 393 -1.28 -8.63 -16.70
CA LYS A 393 0.18 -8.84 -16.71
C LYS A 393 0.89 -8.64 -15.38
N SER A 394 0.25 -7.98 -14.42
CA SER A 394 0.77 -7.82 -13.07
C SER A 394 0.61 -9.10 -12.23
N TYR A 395 -0.25 -10.03 -12.66
CA TYR A 395 -0.62 -11.22 -11.90
C TYR A 395 -0.31 -12.53 -12.64
N LEU A 396 -0.54 -12.56 -13.96
CA LEU A 396 -0.39 -13.73 -14.80
C LEU A 396 0.96 -13.74 -15.53
N ASN A 397 1.49 -14.94 -15.77
CA ASN A 397 2.74 -15.13 -16.49
C ASN A 397 2.52 -15.17 -18.00
N PHE A 398 2.56 -14.01 -18.67
CA PHE A 398 2.39 -13.89 -20.12
C PHE A 398 3.56 -14.44 -20.95
N SER A 399 4.67 -14.85 -20.32
CA SER A 399 5.69 -15.65 -21.01
C SER A 399 5.24 -17.10 -21.23
N HIS A 400 4.23 -17.56 -20.49
CA HIS A 400 3.69 -18.91 -20.64
C HIS A 400 2.67 -18.94 -21.80
N PRO A 401 2.81 -19.86 -22.79
CA PRO A 401 1.92 -19.91 -23.94
C PRO A 401 0.44 -20.02 -23.59
N LEU A 402 0.07 -20.86 -22.61
CA LEU A 402 -1.34 -21.00 -22.20
C LEU A 402 -1.97 -19.67 -21.76
N ILE A 403 -1.24 -18.82 -21.04
CA ILE A 403 -1.75 -17.50 -20.60
C ILE A 403 -1.80 -16.54 -21.78
N ALA A 404 -0.72 -16.48 -22.56
CA ALA A 404 -0.60 -15.55 -23.69
C ALA A 404 -1.66 -15.77 -24.78
N HIS A 405 -2.07 -17.02 -25.01
CA HIS A 405 -3.12 -17.33 -25.99
C HIS A 405 -4.54 -17.11 -25.45
N SER A 406 -4.73 -17.10 -24.11
CA SER A 406 -6.07 -17.04 -23.50
C SER A 406 -6.47 -15.65 -23.01
N PHE A 407 -5.53 -14.75 -22.71
CA PHE A 407 -5.81 -13.47 -22.08
C PHE A 407 -5.06 -12.30 -22.74
N ASP A 408 -5.55 -11.08 -22.55
CA ASP A 408 -4.85 -9.85 -22.94
C ASP A 408 -4.02 -9.32 -21.75
N PRO A 409 -2.69 -9.12 -21.89
CA PRO A 409 -1.86 -8.54 -20.82
C PRO A 409 -2.30 -7.16 -20.36
N ASN A 410 -3.01 -6.40 -21.19
CA ASN A 410 -3.44 -5.05 -20.91
C ASN A 410 -4.85 -4.96 -20.32
N GLU A 411 -5.57 -6.07 -20.20
CA GLU A 411 -6.88 -6.07 -19.56
C GLU A 411 -6.76 -5.64 -18.08
N CYS A 412 -7.73 -4.87 -17.62
CA CYS A 412 -7.76 -4.33 -16.27
C CYS A 412 -7.98 -5.46 -15.25
N ALA A 413 -7.18 -5.45 -14.19
CA ALA A 413 -7.47 -6.28 -13.04
C ALA A 413 -8.52 -5.59 -12.17
N TRP A 414 -9.13 -6.37 -11.27
CA TRP A 414 -10.11 -5.90 -10.30
C TRP A 414 -9.69 -6.27 -8.88
N ALA A 415 -10.30 -5.61 -7.91
CA ALA A 415 -10.02 -5.75 -6.50
C ALA A 415 -10.87 -6.84 -5.83
N TYR A 416 -10.24 -7.65 -4.99
CA TYR A 416 -10.94 -8.60 -4.13
C TYR A 416 -10.96 -8.11 -2.69
N GLY A 417 -11.99 -8.52 -1.96
CA GLY A 417 -12.15 -8.27 -0.52
C GLY A 417 -13.31 -7.36 -0.14
N MET A 418 -13.95 -6.75 -1.14
CA MET A 418 -15.30 -6.19 -1.05
C MET A 418 -15.92 -6.36 -2.42
N ASN A 419 -16.83 -7.32 -2.55
CA ASN A 419 -17.35 -7.73 -3.86
C ASN A 419 -18.84 -8.02 -3.75
N ILE A 420 -19.62 -7.57 -4.73
CA ILE A 420 -21.02 -7.97 -4.88
C ILE A 420 -21.04 -9.23 -5.72
N PHE A 421 -21.69 -10.28 -5.25
CA PHE A 421 -21.89 -11.50 -6.03
C PHE A 421 -23.35 -11.76 -6.28
N ASP A 422 -23.72 -11.79 -7.55
CA ASP A 422 -24.98 -12.35 -8.02
C ASP A 422 -24.85 -13.88 -8.09
N LEU A 423 -25.27 -14.54 -7.01
CA LEU A 423 -25.22 -15.99 -6.88
C LEU A 423 -26.18 -16.70 -7.83
N GLU A 424 -27.29 -16.05 -8.21
CA GLU A 424 -28.21 -16.62 -9.18
C GLU A 424 -27.57 -16.69 -10.57
N ALA A 425 -26.95 -15.60 -11.02
CA ALA A 425 -26.18 -15.57 -12.26
C ALA A 425 -24.96 -16.51 -12.18
N TRP A 426 -24.28 -16.58 -11.03
CA TRP A 426 -23.14 -17.48 -10.84
C TRP A 426 -23.53 -18.94 -11.06
N ARG A 427 -24.63 -19.41 -10.46
CA ARG A 427 -25.12 -20.80 -10.62
C ARG A 427 -25.42 -21.16 -12.08
N LYS A 428 -25.73 -20.18 -12.93
CA LYS A 428 -26.00 -20.36 -14.38
C LYS A 428 -24.74 -20.23 -15.23
N SER A 429 -23.58 -19.97 -14.63
CA SER A 429 -22.29 -19.77 -15.30
C SER A 429 -21.35 -20.97 -15.12
N ASN A 430 -20.23 -20.96 -15.83
CA ASN A 430 -19.16 -21.95 -15.68
C ASN A 430 -17.98 -21.45 -14.80
N ILE A 431 -18.15 -20.35 -14.04
CA ILE A 431 -17.05 -19.70 -13.30
C ILE A 431 -16.32 -20.68 -12.36
N THR A 432 -17.06 -21.43 -11.55
CA THR A 432 -16.49 -22.39 -10.59
C THR A 432 -15.72 -23.51 -11.30
N LEU A 433 -16.24 -24.01 -12.43
CA LEU A 433 -15.55 -25.02 -13.25
C LEU A 433 -14.29 -24.46 -13.92
N THR A 434 -14.36 -23.25 -14.46
CA THR A 434 -13.21 -22.52 -15.02
C THR A 434 -12.12 -22.35 -13.96
N TYR A 435 -12.49 -21.96 -12.75
CA TYR A 435 -11.57 -21.82 -11.63
C TYR A 435 -10.80 -23.13 -11.36
N TYR A 436 -11.50 -24.27 -11.25
CA TYR A 436 -10.83 -25.55 -11.02
C TYR A 436 -9.97 -25.98 -12.20
N HIS A 437 -10.45 -25.79 -13.44
CA HIS A 437 -9.70 -26.11 -14.63
C HIS A 437 -8.34 -25.40 -14.63
N TRP A 438 -8.34 -24.08 -14.40
CA TRP A 438 -7.09 -23.31 -14.40
C TRP A 438 -6.19 -23.64 -13.21
N LEU A 439 -6.76 -23.96 -12.06
CA LEU A 439 -5.98 -24.44 -10.91
C LEU A 439 -5.27 -25.76 -11.25
N GLU A 440 -5.95 -26.68 -11.93
CA GLU A 440 -5.37 -27.93 -12.42
C GLU A 440 -4.29 -27.69 -13.48
N GLN A 441 -4.53 -26.77 -14.44
CA GLN A 441 -3.51 -26.39 -15.43
C GLN A 441 -2.27 -25.79 -14.77
N ASN A 442 -2.45 -24.97 -13.75
CA ASN A 442 -1.33 -24.41 -13.01
C ASN A 442 -0.52 -25.50 -12.31
N LEU A 443 -1.18 -26.49 -11.71
CA LEU A 443 -0.50 -27.65 -11.11
C LEU A 443 0.23 -28.52 -12.13
N LYS A 444 -0.31 -28.67 -13.35
CA LYS A 444 0.35 -29.39 -14.46
C LYS A 444 1.55 -28.61 -15.03
N SER A 445 1.55 -27.30 -14.86
CA SER A 445 2.59 -26.38 -15.34
C SER A 445 3.58 -26.00 -14.23
N ASP A 446 3.76 -26.85 -13.21
CA ASP A 446 4.65 -26.61 -12.06
C ASP A 446 4.45 -25.23 -11.38
N LEU A 447 3.19 -24.80 -11.28
CA LEU A 447 2.77 -23.52 -10.69
C LEU A 447 3.32 -22.29 -11.41
N SER A 448 3.60 -22.39 -12.71
CA SER A 448 4.23 -21.32 -13.49
C SER A 448 3.24 -20.34 -14.15
N LEU A 449 1.93 -20.60 -14.13
CA LEU A 449 0.95 -19.76 -14.85
C LEU A 449 0.73 -18.40 -14.16
N TRP A 450 0.91 -18.34 -12.86
CA TRP A 450 0.96 -17.11 -12.06
C TRP A 450 1.79 -17.38 -10.82
N GLN A 451 2.30 -16.32 -10.20
CA GLN A 451 3.17 -16.51 -9.05
C GLN A 451 2.38 -16.99 -7.82
N LEU A 452 1.40 -16.21 -7.35
CA LEU A 452 0.86 -16.38 -6.00
C LEU A 452 -0.55 -15.85 -5.79
N GLY A 453 -1.21 -16.47 -4.81
CA GLY A 453 -2.44 -16.01 -4.20
C GLY A 453 -3.72 -16.46 -4.90
N THR A 454 -4.83 -16.04 -4.31
CA THR A 454 -6.19 -16.44 -4.73
C THR A 454 -6.79 -15.50 -5.77
N LEU A 455 -6.23 -14.29 -5.91
CA LEU A 455 -6.68 -13.31 -6.90
C LEU A 455 -6.41 -13.76 -8.34
N PRO A 456 -5.21 -14.23 -8.75
CA PRO A 456 -4.98 -14.64 -10.13
C PRO A 456 -5.97 -15.67 -10.69
N PRO A 457 -6.27 -16.80 -10.00
CA PRO A 457 -7.28 -17.72 -10.51
C PRO A 457 -8.69 -17.12 -10.47
N GLY A 458 -8.98 -16.18 -9.56
CA GLY A 458 -10.21 -15.38 -9.59
C GLY A 458 -10.30 -14.48 -10.83
N LEU A 459 -9.25 -13.72 -11.17
CA LEU A 459 -9.22 -12.86 -12.36
C LEU A 459 -9.54 -13.65 -13.63
N ILE A 460 -8.99 -14.86 -13.73
CA ILE A 460 -9.23 -15.81 -14.81
C ILE A 460 -10.68 -16.32 -14.79
N ALA A 461 -11.15 -16.83 -13.65
CA ALA A 461 -12.47 -17.46 -13.54
C ALA A 461 -13.62 -16.48 -13.80
N PHE A 462 -13.45 -15.23 -13.38
CA PHE A 462 -14.42 -14.15 -13.57
C PHE A 462 -14.17 -13.34 -14.85
N HIS A 463 -13.30 -13.81 -15.75
CA HIS A 463 -13.05 -13.13 -17.01
C HIS A 463 -14.36 -12.89 -17.79
N GLY A 464 -14.61 -11.65 -18.18
CA GLY A 464 -15.86 -11.23 -18.82
C GLY A 464 -17.11 -11.28 -17.93
N GLN A 465 -17.00 -11.59 -16.63
CA GLN A 465 -18.11 -11.74 -15.67
C GLN A 465 -18.12 -10.66 -14.58
N VAL A 466 -17.41 -9.55 -14.80
CA VAL A 466 -17.25 -8.47 -13.83
C VAL A 466 -18.01 -7.22 -14.26
N ARG A 467 -18.79 -6.67 -13.33
CA ARG A 467 -19.36 -5.33 -13.39
C ARG A 467 -18.43 -4.39 -12.62
N VAL A 468 -17.88 -3.40 -13.31
CA VAL A 468 -17.09 -2.34 -12.67
C VAL A 468 -18.02 -1.46 -11.84
N ILE A 469 -17.66 -1.24 -10.57
CA ILE A 469 -18.36 -0.33 -9.66
C ILE A 469 -17.49 0.87 -9.30
N ASP A 470 -18.12 1.90 -8.72
CA ASP A 470 -17.44 3.14 -8.34
C ASP A 470 -16.28 2.89 -7.35
N PRO A 471 -15.08 3.46 -7.58
CA PRO A 471 -13.94 3.34 -6.66
C PRO A 471 -14.22 3.80 -5.22
N PHE A 472 -15.21 4.68 -5.01
CA PHE A 472 -15.70 5.06 -3.68
C PHE A 472 -15.97 3.83 -2.80
N TRP A 473 -16.51 2.75 -3.39
CA TRP A 473 -16.92 1.59 -2.62
C TRP A 473 -15.77 0.78 -2.04
N HIS A 474 -14.58 0.79 -2.65
CA HIS A 474 -13.46 -0.05 -2.22
C HIS A 474 -12.10 0.61 -2.44
N MET A 475 -11.60 1.26 -1.39
CA MET A 475 -10.26 1.81 -1.37
C MET A 475 -9.24 0.78 -0.89
N LEU A 476 -8.16 0.64 -1.63
CA LEU A 476 -7.08 -0.31 -1.38
C LEU A 476 -5.80 0.41 -0.96
N GLY A 477 -4.85 -0.34 -0.44
CA GLY A 477 -3.45 0.04 -0.30
C GLY A 477 -3.02 0.32 1.14
N LEU A 478 -3.94 0.33 2.10
CA LEU A 478 -3.65 0.74 3.47
C LEU A 478 -2.73 -0.22 4.22
N GLY A 479 -2.48 -1.43 3.69
CA GLY A 479 -1.50 -2.38 4.24
C GLY A 479 -0.20 -2.47 3.44
N TYR A 480 -0.02 -1.65 2.39
CA TYR A 480 1.14 -1.66 1.49
C TYR A 480 2.04 -0.42 1.62
N GLN A 481 1.44 0.76 1.78
CA GLN A 481 2.14 2.04 1.64
C GLN A 481 1.65 3.09 2.64
N ASP A 482 2.50 4.08 2.88
CA ASP A 482 2.32 5.18 3.85
C ASP A 482 1.88 6.50 3.21
N ASN A 483 1.79 6.57 1.87
CA ASN A 483 1.38 7.75 1.12
C ASN A 483 -0.12 8.08 1.22
N THR A 484 -0.96 7.13 1.64
CA THR A 484 -2.38 7.35 1.85
C THR A 484 -2.59 8.25 3.07
N THR A 485 -3.21 9.41 2.88
CA THR A 485 -3.56 10.30 3.99
C THR A 485 -4.81 9.80 4.72
N LEU A 486 -4.96 10.19 5.98
CA LEU A 486 -6.16 9.89 6.76
C LEU A 486 -7.41 10.49 6.09
N SER A 487 -7.31 11.73 5.60
CA SER A 487 -8.41 12.43 4.93
C SER A 487 -8.87 11.69 3.68
N ASP A 488 -7.95 11.19 2.86
CA ASP A 488 -8.31 10.44 1.65
C ASP A 488 -9.03 9.14 2.04
N ALA A 489 -8.50 8.43 3.04
CA ALA A 489 -9.09 7.19 3.53
C ALA A 489 -10.50 7.39 4.09
N GLU A 490 -10.79 8.50 4.78
CA GLU A 490 -12.11 8.79 5.34
C GLU A 490 -13.20 9.05 4.29
N THR A 491 -12.81 9.42 3.06
CA THR A 491 -13.78 9.65 1.97
C THR A 491 -14.31 8.37 1.31
N ALA A 492 -13.66 7.23 1.53
CA ALA A 492 -14.05 5.96 0.93
C ALA A 492 -15.13 5.23 1.75
N GLY A 493 -16.07 4.58 1.06
CA GLY A 493 -17.12 3.79 1.71
C GLY A 493 -16.59 2.56 2.44
N VAL A 494 -15.60 1.87 1.85
CA VAL A 494 -14.86 0.77 2.50
C VAL A 494 -13.38 0.96 2.26
N ILE A 495 -12.59 0.89 3.32
CA ILE A 495 -11.13 0.92 3.27
C ILE A 495 -10.57 -0.48 3.53
N HIS A 496 -9.53 -0.85 2.79
CA HIS A 496 -8.94 -2.17 2.85
C HIS A 496 -7.46 -2.08 3.22
N PHE A 497 -7.10 -2.68 4.36
CA PHE A 497 -5.72 -2.86 4.80
C PHE A 497 -5.06 -4.06 4.08
N ASN A 498 -5.27 -4.19 2.77
CA ASN A 498 -4.62 -5.22 1.96
C ASN A 498 -3.11 -5.00 1.95
N GLY A 499 -2.35 -6.09 2.05
CA GLY A 499 -0.90 -6.07 2.23
C GLY A 499 -0.44 -6.63 3.57
N ARG A 500 0.75 -6.26 4.00
CA ARG A 500 1.43 -6.84 5.17
C ARG A 500 1.19 -6.04 6.45
N ALA A 501 1.00 -4.73 6.35
CA ALA A 501 0.81 -3.84 7.48
C ALA A 501 -0.65 -3.88 7.97
N LYS A 502 -1.04 -4.99 8.62
CA LYS A 502 -2.37 -5.16 9.19
C LYS A 502 -2.56 -4.28 10.42
N PRO A 503 -3.76 -3.72 10.66
CA PRO A 503 -3.99 -2.76 11.74
C PRO A 503 -3.86 -3.36 13.15
N TRP A 504 -3.98 -4.69 13.29
CA TRP A 504 -3.74 -5.43 14.53
C TRP A 504 -2.28 -5.84 14.76
N LEU A 505 -1.35 -5.43 13.89
CA LEU A 505 0.09 -5.71 14.00
C LEU A 505 0.87 -4.45 14.33
N ASP A 506 2.04 -4.62 14.95
CA ASP A 506 2.95 -3.50 15.27
C ASP A 506 3.54 -2.82 14.03
N ILE A 507 3.52 -3.52 12.89
CA ILE A 507 3.98 -2.99 11.59
C ILE A 507 2.88 -2.22 10.83
N ALA A 508 1.72 -1.99 11.44
CA ALA A 508 0.67 -1.14 10.89
C ALA A 508 1.18 0.29 10.69
N PHE A 509 0.66 1.00 9.68
CA PHE A 509 0.92 2.42 9.53
C PHE A 509 0.22 3.21 10.64
N PRO A 510 0.95 3.88 11.55
CA PRO A 510 0.37 4.50 12.74
C PRO A 510 -0.72 5.54 12.43
N GLN A 511 -0.58 6.27 11.33
CA GLN A 511 -1.54 7.29 10.90
C GLN A 511 -2.89 6.71 10.43
N LEU A 512 -2.90 5.45 9.95
CA LEU A 512 -4.12 4.79 9.45
C LEU A 512 -4.77 3.88 10.50
N ARG A 513 -4.02 3.42 11.50
CA ARG A 513 -4.50 2.55 12.58
C ARG A 513 -5.73 3.09 13.32
N PRO A 514 -5.90 4.41 13.56
CA PRO A 514 -7.11 4.96 14.20
C PRO A 514 -8.42 4.61 13.48
N LEU A 515 -8.41 4.48 12.15
CA LEU A 515 -9.59 4.12 11.36
C LEU A 515 -10.14 2.73 11.71
N TRP A 516 -9.26 1.82 12.12
CA TRP A 516 -9.62 0.47 12.55
C TRP A 516 -9.85 0.41 14.06
N ALA A 517 -8.98 1.04 14.85
CA ALA A 517 -9.04 1.03 16.31
C ALA A 517 -10.33 1.65 16.87
N LYS A 518 -10.97 2.60 16.18
CA LYS A 518 -12.22 3.25 16.63
C LYS A 518 -13.41 2.28 16.77
N TYR A 519 -13.34 1.09 16.17
CA TYR A 519 -14.38 0.06 16.27
C TYR A 519 -14.12 -0.97 17.38
N ILE A 520 -13.04 -0.82 18.15
CA ILE A 520 -12.69 -1.72 19.24
C ILE A 520 -13.04 -1.06 20.57
N ASP A 521 -13.77 -1.79 21.41
CA ASP A 521 -13.95 -1.39 22.80
C ASP A 521 -12.73 -1.83 23.62
N PHE A 522 -11.80 -0.90 23.86
CA PHE A 522 -10.62 -1.16 24.69
C PHE A 522 -10.93 -1.32 26.19
N SER A 523 -12.17 -1.04 26.61
CA SER A 523 -12.63 -1.30 27.98
C SER A 523 -13.14 -2.73 28.17
N ASP A 524 -13.40 -3.46 27.07
CA ASP A 524 -13.85 -4.85 27.12
C ASP A 524 -12.88 -5.73 27.93
N LYS A 525 -13.44 -6.65 28.72
CA LYS A 525 -12.68 -7.49 29.66
C LYS A 525 -11.68 -8.41 28.95
N PHE A 526 -11.99 -8.88 27.74
CA PHE A 526 -11.11 -9.77 26.98
C PHE A 526 -10.02 -8.95 26.29
N ILE A 527 -10.39 -7.84 25.65
CA ILE A 527 -9.45 -6.91 24.99
C ILE A 527 -8.43 -6.38 26.01
N LYS A 528 -8.90 -5.81 27.12
CA LYS A 528 -8.07 -5.32 28.22
C LYS A 528 -7.26 -6.45 28.85
N GLY A 529 -7.89 -7.58 29.11
CA GLY A 529 -7.26 -8.74 29.75
C GLY A 529 -6.20 -9.44 28.90
N CYS A 530 -6.14 -9.18 27.59
CA CYS A 530 -5.10 -9.65 26.67
C CYS A 530 -4.15 -8.56 26.21
N HIS A 531 -4.20 -7.37 26.83
CA HIS A 531 -3.32 -6.24 26.55
C HIS A 531 -3.36 -5.77 25.09
N ILE A 532 -4.52 -5.87 24.43
CA ILE A 532 -4.74 -5.29 23.12
C ILE A 532 -4.96 -3.77 23.32
N ARG A 533 -4.12 -2.94 22.70
CA ARG A 533 -4.10 -1.49 22.91
C ARG A 533 -4.33 -0.72 21.61
N ALA A 534 -4.90 0.48 21.74
CA ALA A 534 -5.17 1.39 20.63
C ALA A 534 -3.88 1.78 19.88
N SER A 535 -2.82 2.03 20.63
CA SER A 535 -1.45 2.30 20.19
C SER A 535 -0.51 2.21 21.37
#